data_AF-A0A482XWJ1-F1
#
_entry.id   AF-A0A482XWJ1-F1
#
_cell.length_a   1.000
_cell.length_b   1.000
_cell.length_c   1.000
_cell.angle_alpha   90.00
_cell.angle_beta   90.00
_cell.angle_gamma   90.00
#
_symmetry.space_group_name_H-M   'P 1'
#
loop_
_entity.id
_entity.type
_entity.pdbx_description
1 polymer ?
#
loop_
_entity_poly.entity_id
_entity_poly.type
_entity_poly.pdbx_seq_one_letter_code
_entity_poly.pdbx_strand_id
1 'polypeptide(L)'
;MNKITDTLRLALIAAIGIGLIVGMAGPVTAQDDEDDTDDNGVDTANGVDFEENGVELDATSDSIEFEDNDGTDLEIDSDGNIDLETPEGVDLETTDDGYELDGAGLDYEGEGDADIETQTDDGEDVEFEVSDGSVEDFAVGDTEMEMSDNSFEYETENVDLEVEDGTVELETESTDLEEEL
;
A
#
# COMPACT_ATOMS: atom_id res chain seq x y z
N MET A 1 -2.09 -22.96 0.21
CA MET A 1 -2.60 -22.49 1.52
C MET A 1 -1.66 -21.35 1.82
N ASN A 2 -1.90 -20.24 1.15
CA ASN A 2 -1.10 -19.03 1.28
C ASN A 2 -1.41 -18.51 2.68
N LYS A 3 -0.38 -18.44 3.52
CA LYS A 3 -0.54 -18.04 4.93
C LYS A 3 -0.56 -16.53 5.08
N ILE A 4 0.04 -15.84 4.12
CA ILE A 4 0.10 -14.38 3.99
C ILE A 4 -1.34 -13.83 3.86
N THR A 5 -2.19 -14.46 3.03
CA THR A 5 -3.59 -14.04 2.81
C THR A 5 -4.50 -14.17 4.03
N ASP A 6 -4.33 -15.19 4.89
CA ASP A 6 -5.17 -15.33 6.09
C ASP A 6 -4.83 -14.28 7.16
N THR A 7 -3.61 -13.74 7.16
CA THR A 7 -3.14 -12.76 8.13
C THR A 7 -3.36 -11.33 7.68
N LEU A 8 -3.09 -10.98 6.41
CA LEU A 8 -3.47 -9.68 5.83
C LEU A 8 -4.99 -9.49 5.90
N ARG A 9 -5.80 -10.51 5.59
CA ARG A 9 -7.25 -10.48 5.83
C ARG A 9 -7.61 -10.23 7.29
N LEU A 10 -6.87 -10.82 8.23
CA LEU A 10 -7.15 -10.66 9.66
C LEU A 10 -6.70 -9.28 10.18
N ALA A 11 -5.60 -8.75 9.64
CA ALA A 11 -5.09 -7.41 9.91
C ALA A 11 -6.03 -6.36 9.31
N LEU A 12 -6.54 -6.57 8.09
CA LEU A 12 -7.51 -5.72 7.39
C LEU A 12 -8.84 -5.63 8.17
N ILE A 13 -9.38 -6.78 8.59
CA ILE A 13 -10.58 -6.83 9.44
C ILE A 13 -10.33 -6.22 10.83
N ALA A 14 -9.09 -6.27 11.33
CA ALA A 14 -8.71 -5.72 12.63
C ALA A 14 -8.39 -4.22 12.60
N ALA A 15 -7.89 -3.68 11.50
CA ALA A 15 -7.62 -2.26 11.28
C ALA A 15 -8.90 -1.43 11.45
N ILE A 16 -10.01 -1.91 10.86
CA ILE A 16 -11.37 -1.38 11.04
C ILE A 16 -11.83 -1.42 12.51
N GLY A 17 -11.20 -2.26 13.35
CA GLY A 17 -11.55 -2.47 14.76
C GLY A 17 -10.60 -1.88 15.80
N ILE A 18 -9.36 -1.51 15.46
CA ILE A 18 -8.30 -1.23 16.45
C ILE A 18 -7.67 0.18 16.32
N GLY A 19 -7.81 0.86 15.18
CA GLY A 19 -7.48 2.29 15.02
C GLY A 19 -6.29 2.54 14.09
N LEU A 20 -6.40 3.64 13.34
CA LEU A 20 -5.37 4.18 12.44
C LEU A 20 -4.52 5.19 13.23
N ILE A 21 -3.19 5.10 13.13
CA ILE A 21 -2.25 6.07 13.73
C ILE A 21 -1.63 6.87 12.59
N VAL A 22 -1.77 8.21 12.63
CA VAL A 22 -1.14 9.09 11.65
C VAL A 22 0.04 9.82 12.31
N GLY A 23 1.24 9.77 11.71
CA GLY A 23 2.47 10.33 12.30
C GLY A 23 2.36 11.82 12.69
N MET A 24 1.49 12.56 12.02
CA MET A 24 1.18 13.98 12.27
C MET A 24 0.00 14.19 13.23
N ALA A 25 -0.98 13.29 13.17
CA ALA A 25 -2.27 13.39 13.84
C ALA A 25 -2.48 12.14 14.69
N GLY A 26 -2.45 12.29 16.03
CA GLY A 26 -2.67 11.19 16.96
C GLY A 26 -3.92 10.34 16.62
N PRO A 27 -4.06 9.15 17.23
CA PRO A 27 -4.88 8.05 16.71
C PRO A 27 -6.27 8.48 16.22
N VAL A 28 -6.59 8.12 14.97
CA VAL A 28 -7.92 8.27 14.37
C VAL A 28 -8.81 7.18 14.96
N THR A 29 -9.92 7.58 15.57
CA THR A 29 -10.88 6.67 16.20
C THR A 29 -12.22 6.76 15.48
N ALA A 30 -12.89 5.62 15.29
CA ALA A 30 -14.23 5.54 14.69
C ALA A 30 -15.17 6.63 15.20
N GLN A 31 -15.56 7.51 14.28
CA GLN A 31 -16.47 8.61 14.53
C GLN A 31 -17.75 8.33 13.74
N ASP A 32 -18.75 7.77 14.43
CA ASP A 32 -20.12 7.56 13.93
C ASP A 32 -20.84 8.92 13.87
N ASP A 33 -20.47 9.76 12.89
CA ASP A 33 -21.14 11.04 12.65
C ASP A 33 -21.78 11.04 11.26
N GLU A 34 -23.12 11.04 11.24
CA GLU A 34 -23.99 11.13 10.05
C GLU A 34 -23.88 12.49 9.29
N ASP A 35 -22.69 13.10 9.17
CA ASP A 35 -22.50 14.43 8.56
C ASP A 35 -21.25 14.46 7.64
N ASP A 36 -21.44 14.03 6.40
CA ASP A 36 -20.51 13.98 5.26
C ASP A 36 -19.87 15.36 4.93
N THR A 37 -18.82 15.79 5.64
CA THR A 37 -18.02 16.94 5.16
C THR A 37 -16.54 16.98 5.55
N ASP A 38 -16.04 16.08 6.40
CA ASP A 38 -14.61 15.94 6.68
C ASP A 38 -14.26 14.45 6.46
N ASP A 39 -13.63 14.10 5.32
CA ASP A 39 -13.52 12.73 4.76
C ASP A 39 -12.63 11.76 5.58
N ASN A 40 -11.95 12.22 6.62
CA ASN A 40 -11.06 11.35 7.42
C ASN A 40 -11.85 10.68 8.55
N GLY A 41 -12.19 9.40 8.38
CA GLY A 41 -13.08 8.68 9.27
C GLY A 41 -12.86 7.17 9.29
N VAL A 42 -13.32 6.52 10.36
CA VAL A 42 -13.45 5.05 10.41
C VAL A 42 -14.92 4.71 10.57
N ASP A 43 -15.52 4.20 9.49
CA ASP A 43 -16.86 3.64 9.48
C ASP A 43 -16.78 2.13 9.70
N THR A 44 -17.34 1.67 10.81
CA THR A 44 -17.33 0.24 11.17
C THR A 44 -18.12 -0.64 10.18
N ALA A 45 -18.93 -0.04 9.31
CA ALA A 45 -19.66 -0.71 8.24
C ALA A 45 -18.98 -0.62 6.88
N ASN A 46 -18.16 0.41 6.62
CA ASN A 46 -17.64 0.71 5.28
C ASN A 46 -16.10 0.72 5.18
N GLY A 47 -15.36 0.94 6.27
CA GLY A 47 -13.89 0.92 6.23
C GLY A 47 -13.24 2.07 6.99
N VAL A 48 -11.97 2.32 6.67
CA VAL A 48 -11.20 3.51 7.02
C VAL A 48 -11.07 4.35 5.75
N ASP A 49 -11.33 5.64 5.84
CA ASP A 49 -11.11 6.60 4.75
C ASP A 49 -10.23 7.73 5.31
N PHE A 50 -9.17 8.06 4.59
CA PHE A 50 -8.21 9.09 4.95
C PHE A 50 -7.71 9.81 3.71
N GLU A 51 -7.88 11.14 3.69
CA GLU A 51 -7.28 12.03 2.71
C GLU A 51 -6.49 13.13 3.44
N GLU A 52 -5.19 13.22 3.21
CA GLU A 52 -4.37 14.33 3.71
C GLU A 52 -3.21 14.66 2.78
N ASN A 53 -3.01 15.95 2.48
CA ASN A 53 -1.86 16.44 1.70
C ASN A 53 -1.68 15.76 0.32
N GLY A 54 -2.77 15.29 -0.30
CA GLY A 54 -2.73 14.58 -1.58
C GLY A 54 -2.37 13.10 -1.46
N VAL A 55 -2.42 12.56 -0.25
CA VAL A 55 -2.39 11.12 0.03
C VAL A 55 -3.81 10.67 0.36
N GLU A 56 -4.28 9.63 -0.31
CA GLU A 56 -5.57 8.99 -0.11
C GLU A 56 -5.33 7.54 0.35
N LEU A 57 -6.07 7.09 1.37
CA LEU A 57 -6.06 5.72 1.87
C LEU A 57 -7.50 5.30 2.18
N ASP A 58 -8.03 4.35 1.41
CA ASP A 58 -9.30 3.68 1.67
C ASP A 58 -9.03 2.22 2.02
N ALA A 59 -9.35 1.82 3.26
CA ALA A 59 -9.22 0.43 3.71
C ALA A 59 -10.59 -0.14 4.07
N THR A 60 -11.10 -1.01 3.20
CA THR A 60 -12.37 -1.70 3.39
C THR A 60 -12.16 -3.15 3.85
N SER A 61 -13.24 -3.93 3.98
CA SER A 61 -13.10 -5.38 4.17
C SER A 61 -12.64 -6.13 2.91
N ASP A 62 -12.73 -5.46 1.76
CA ASP A 62 -12.60 -6.06 0.44
C ASP A 62 -11.28 -5.65 -0.25
N SER A 63 -10.73 -4.48 0.07
CA SER A 63 -9.48 -3.92 -0.48
C SER A 63 -8.80 -2.94 0.48
N ILE A 64 -7.49 -2.73 0.31
CA ILE A 64 -6.77 -1.50 0.68
C ILE A 64 -6.43 -0.79 -0.61
N GLU A 65 -6.79 0.48 -0.72
CA GLU A 65 -6.46 1.36 -1.84
C GLU A 65 -5.65 2.54 -1.27
N PHE A 66 -4.52 2.85 -1.90
CA PHE A 66 -3.62 3.91 -1.51
C PHE A 66 -3.16 4.68 -2.75
N GLU A 67 -3.34 6.00 -2.74
CA GLU A 67 -2.85 6.91 -3.79
C GLU A 67 -2.02 8.01 -3.14
N ASP A 68 -0.86 8.32 -3.71
CA ASP A 68 -0.05 9.48 -3.31
C ASP A 68 0.01 10.59 -4.38
N ASN A 69 0.56 11.74 -4.02
CA ASN A 69 0.62 12.88 -4.94
C ASN A 69 1.71 12.74 -6.02
N ASP A 70 2.65 11.81 -5.84
CA ASP A 70 3.74 11.58 -6.77
C ASP A 70 3.30 10.71 -7.95
N GLY A 71 2.13 10.08 -7.81
CA GLY A 71 1.46 9.30 -8.84
C GLY A 71 1.58 7.80 -8.62
N THR A 72 1.83 7.38 -7.38
CA THR A 72 1.74 5.97 -7.01
C THR A 72 0.29 5.61 -6.71
N ASP A 73 -0.16 4.47 -7.24
CA ASP A 73 -1.48 3.88 -6.98
C ASP A 73 -1.27 2.42 -6.58
N LEU A 74 -1.74 2.04 -5.39
CA LEU A 74 -1.64 0.70 -4.84
C LEU A 74 -3.01 0.19 -4.41
N GLU A 75 -3.44 -0.94 -4.98
CA GLU A 75 -4.57 -1.73 -4.52
C GLU A 75 -4.11 -3.11 -4.03
N ILE A 76 -4.54 -3.50 -2.84
CA ILE A 76 -4.40 -4.86 -2.31
C ILE A 76 -5.79 -5.41 -2.02
N ASP A 77 -6.22 -6.38 -2.81
CA ASP A 77 -7.54 -6.97 -2.63
C ASP A 77 -7.59 -7.98 -1.47
N SER A 78 -8.80 -8.38 -1.09
CA SER A 78 -8.99 -9.32 0.00
C SER A 78 -8.40 -10.71 -0.30
N ASP A 79 -8.23 -11.10 -1.56
CA ASP A 79 -7.59 -12.34 -1.96
C ASP A 79 -6.05 -12.22 -1.94
N GLY A 80 -5.50 -11.04 -1.65
CA GLY A 80 -4.08 -10.74 -1.58
C GLY A 80 -3.44 -10.49 -2.94
N ASN A 81 -4.26 -10.23 -3.96
CA ASN A 81 -3.79 -9.75 -5.25
C ASN A 81 -3.38 -8.29 -5.11
N ILE A 82 -2.32 -7.90 -5.81
CA ILE A 82 -1.74 -6.56 -5.76
C ILE A 82 -1.84 -5.96 -7.15
N ASP A 83 -2.26 -4.70 -7.24
CA ASP A 83 -2.14 -3.84 -8.41
C ASP A 83 -1.37 -2.60 -7.96
N LEU A 84 -0.21 -2.33 -8.57
CA LEU A 84 0.66 -1.22 -8.22
C LEU A 84 1.16 -0.52 -9.48
N GLU A 85 0.90 0.78 -9.60
CA GLU A 85 1.49 1.66 -10.60
C GLU A 85 2.45 2.63 -9.89
N THR A 86 3.73 2.64 -10.26
CA THR A 86 4.74 3.52 -9.65
C THR A 86 4.97 4.80 -10.47
N PRO A 87 5.49 5.89 -9.87
CA PRO A 87 5.78 7.13 -10.59
C PRO A 87 6.83 6.98 -11.70
N GLU A 88 7.68 5.95 -11.64
CA GLU A 88 8.63 5.58 -12.69
C GLU A 88 7.94 4.92 -13.89
N GLY A 89 6.63 4.66 -13.80
CA GLY A 89 5.83 4.00 -14.82
C GLY A 89 6.12 2.51 -14.91
N VAL A 90 6.40 1.88 -13.77
CA VAL A 90 6.46 0.43 -13.60
C VAL A 90 5.13 -0.02 -13.02
N ASP A 91 4.55 -1.04 -13.64
CA ASP A 91 3.27 -1.62 -13.26
C ASP A 91 3.52 -3.04 -12.72
N LEU A 92 2.95 -3.38 -11.57
CA LEU A 92 3.01 -4.71 -10.94
C LEU A 92 1.59 -5.21 -10.68
N GLU A 93 1.19 -6.28 -11.36
CA GLU A 93 -0.05 -7.02 -11.09
C GLU A 93 0.30 -8.41 -10.55
N THR A 94 -0.23 -8.78 -9.39
CA THR A 94 -0.10 -10.14 -8.85
C THR A 94 -1.45 -10.77 -8.62
N THR A 95 -1.53 -12.07 -8.92
CA THR A 95 -2.72 -12.88 -8.72
C THR A 95 -2.37 -14.23 -8.12
N ASP A 96 -3.39 -14.97 -7.65
CA ASP A 96 -3.28 -16.39 -7.28
C ASP A 96 -2.56 -17.26 -8.34
N ASP A 97 -2.63 -16.86 -9.62
CA ASP A 97 -2.12 -17.65 -10.74
C ASP A 97 -0.73 -17.18 -11.23
N GLY A 98 -0.20 -16.03 -10.77
CA GLY A 98 1.10 -15.52 -11.22
C GLY A 98 1.29 -14.03 -11.00
N TYR A 99 2.31 -13.47 -11.65
CA TYR A 99 2.65 -12.04 -11.61
C TYR A 99 2.92 -11.51 -13.02
N GLU A 100 2.68 -10.21 -13.20
CA GLU A 100 3.04 -9.41 -14.36
C GLU A 100 3.77 -8.16 -13.85
N LEU A 101 4.95 -7.88 -14.42
CA LEU A 101 5.76 -6.69 -14.17
C LEU A 101 6.05 -6.05 -15.53
N ASP A 102 5.39 -4.94 -15.81
CA ASP A 102 5.48 -4.22 -17.08
C ASP A 102 5.69 -2.72 -16.88
N GLY A 103 5.57 -1.95 -17.96
CA GLY A 103 5.93 -0.53 -17.93
C GLY A 103 7.44 -0.27 -17.97
N ALA A 104 7.83 1.00 -18.16
CA ALA A 104 9.21 1.50 -18.19
C ALA A 104 10.29 0.66 -18.95
N GLY A 105 9.90 -0.11 -19.98
CA GLY A 105 10.81 -0.99 -20.74
C GLY A 105 10.94 -2.42 -20.20
N LEU A 106 10.18 -2.76 -19.16
CA LEU A 106 9.99 -4.09 -18.57
C LEU A 106 8.83 -4.82 -19.26
N ASP A 107 8.88 -6.16 -19.24
CA ASP A 107 7.87 -7.07 -19.80
C ASP A 107 8.18 -8.48 -19.24
N TYR A 108 7.82 -8.71 -17.97
CA TYR A 108 8.02 -9.97 -17.27
C TYR A 108 6.70 -10.54 -16.77
N GLU A 109 6.37 -11.75 -17.22
CA GLU A 109 5.23 -12.52 -16.72
C GLU A 109 5.73 -13.87 -16.18
N GLY A 110 5.16 -14.35 -15.07
CA GLY A 110 5.61 -15.58 -14.45
C GLY A 110 4.59 -16.24 -13.51
N GLU A 111 4.89 -17.49 -13.14
CA GLU A 111 4.12 -18.27 -12.18
C GLU A 111 5.08 -18.78 -11.08
N GLY A 112 4.70 -18.66 -9.80
CA GLY A 112 5.50 -19.13 -8.67
C GLY A 112 6.66 -18.21 -8.32
N ASP A 113 7.76 -18.78 -7.80
CA ASP A 113 8.87 -18.02 -7.25
C ASP A 113 9.67 -17.27 -8.34
N ALA A 114 10.03 -16.03 -8.06
CA ALA A 114 10.84 -15.17 -8.90
C ALA A 114 11.78 -14.28 -8.06
N ASP A 115 12.92 -13.96 -8.64
CA ASP A 115 13.94 -13.06 -8.10
C ASP A 115 14.47 -12.29 -9.31
N ILE A 116 13.99 -11.05 -9.46
CA ILE A 116 14.21 -10.20 -10.63
C ILE A 116 14.95 -8.94 -10.17
N GLU A 117 16.17 -8.78 -10.68
CA GLU A 117 16.96 -7.55 -10.61
C GLU A 117 17.10 -7.00 -12.04
N THR A 118 16.55 -5.82 -12.32
CA THR A 118 16.56 -5.20 -13.65
C THR A 118 16.67 -3.68 -13.56
N GLN A 119 16.60 -2.98 -14.70
CA GLN A 119 16.54 -1.53 -14.75
C GLN A 119 15.46 -1.06 -15.72
N THR A 120 14.85 0.09 -15.41
CA THR A 120 13.97 0.82 -16.34
C THR A 120 14.75 1.35 -17.56
N ASP A 121 14.04 1.79 -18.60
CA ASP A 121 14.61 2.43 -19.79
C ASP A 121 15.39 3.73 -19.45
N ASP A 122 15.01 4.40 -18.36
CA ASP A 122 15.65 5.62 -17.85
C ASP A 122 16.77 5.34 -16.82
N GLY A 123 16.85 4.10 -16.35
CA GLY A 123 17.97 3.55 -15.60
C GLY A 123 17.79 3.52 -14.09
N GLU A 124 16.56 3.62 -13.58
CA GLU A 124 16.23 3.21 -12.20
C GLU A 124 16.45 1.71 -12.04
N ASP A 125 17.01 1.31 -10.90
CA ASP A 125 17.10 -0.11 -10.52
C ASP A 125 15.70 -0.58 -10.08
N VAL A 126 15.36 -1.82 -10.46
CA VAL A 126 14.11 -2.49 -10.07
C VAL A 126 14.47 -3.83 -9.45
N GLU A 127 14.02 -4.03 -8.21
CA GLU A 127 14.15 -5.28 -7.45
C GLU A 127 12.74 -5.84 -7.22
N PHE A 128 12.55 -7.14 -7.47
CA PHE A 128 11.27 -7.79 -7.31
C PHE A 128 11.46 -9.26 -6.93
N GLU A 129 10.98 -9.64 -5.75
CA GLU A 129 11.02 -10.99 -5.21
C GLU A 129 9.61 -11.50 -4.95
N VAL A 130 9.30 -12.67 -5.52
CA VAL A 130 8.05 -13.41 -5.28
C VAL A 130 8.40 -14.80 -4.79
N SER A 131 7.66 -15.26 -3.80
CA SER A 131 7.87 -16.55 -3.15
C SER A 131 6.53 -17.16 -2.78
N ASP A 132 6.34 -18.44 -3.16
CA ASP A 132 5.07 -19.16 -2.94
C ASP A 132 3.83 -18.43 -3.54
N GLY A 133 4.05 -17.59 -4.56
CA GLY A 133 3.00 -16.82 -5.25
C GLY A 133 2.55 -15.56 -4.50
N SER A 134 3.38 -15.01 -3.62
CA SER A 134 3.17 -13.72 -2.98
C SER A 134 4.43 -12.88 -3.13
N VAL A 135 4.27 -11.56 -3.27
CA VAL A 135 5.38 -10.62 -3.22
C VAL A 135 6.03 -10.73 -1.84
N GLU A 136 7.35 -10.79 -1.80
CA GLU A 136 8.14 -10.62 -0.58
C GLU A 136 8.76 -9.23 -0.56
N ASP A 137 9.25 -8.76 -1.71
CA ASP A 137 9.94 -7.48 -1.85
C ASP A 137 9.68 -6.90 -3.25
N PHE A 138 9.47 -5.59 -3.34
CA PHE A 138 9.45 -4.84 -4.58
C PHE A 138 10.04 -3.45 -4.34
N ALA A 139 10.94 -3.02 -5.21
CA ALA A 139 11.51 -1.67 -5.15
C ALA A 139 11.77 -1.11 -6.54
N VAL A 140 11.43 0.16 -6.74
CA VAL A 140 11.80 0.95 -7.92
C VAL A 140 11.90 2.43 -7.55
N GLY A 141 13.02 3.05 -7.92
CA GLY A 141 13.23 4.47 -7.62
C GLY A 141 13.21 4.73 -6.12
N ASP A 142 12.25 5.54 -5.68
CA ASP A 142 12.00 5.84 -4.26
C ASP A 142 10.79 5.05 -3.69
N THR A 143 10.17 4.16 -4.47
CA THR A 143 9.04 3.30 -4.06
C THR A 143 9.56 1.95 -3.58
N GLU A 144 9.25 1.56 -2.35
CA GLU A 144 9.61 0.27 -1.75
C GLU A 144 8.37 -0.39 -1.12
N MET A 145 8.23 -1.71 -1.29
CA MET A 145 7.16 -2.53 -0.72
C MET A 145 7.76 -3.82 -0.16
N GLU A 146 7.56 -4.08 1.13
CA GLU A 146 7.94 -5.33 1.77
C GLU A 146 6.70 -6.04 2.30
N MET A 147 6.60 -7.34 2.00
CA MET A 147 5.52 -8.20 2.49
C MET A 147 6.09 -9.36 3.29
N SER A 148 5.51 -9.54 4.48
CA SER A 148 5.86 -10.61 5.39
C SER A 148 4.60 -11.35 5.86
N ASP A 149 4.78 -12.50 6.52
CA ASP A 149 3.69 -13.36 7.03
C ASP A 149 2.60 -12.60 7.83
N ASN A 150 2.95 -11.45 8.40
CA ASN A 150 2.16 -10.68 9.37
C ASN A 150 2.22 -9.16 9.22
N SER A 151 3.02 -8.66 8.29
CA SER A 151 3.23 -7.24 8.09
C SER A 151 3.27 -6.89 6.61
N PHE A 152 2.83 -5.70 6.31
CA PHE A 152 3.00 -5.05 5.04
C PHE A 152 3.58 -3.67 5.32
N GLU A 153 4.64 -3.32 4.62
CA GLU A 153 5.28 -2.01 4.69
C GLU A 153 5.38 -1.48 3.27
N TYR A 154 5.10 -0.20 3.13
CA TYR A 154 5.16 0.52 1.87
C TYR A 154 5.72 1.91 2.14
N GLU A 155 6.80 2.25 1.46
CA GLU A 155 7.54 3.49 1.65
C GLU A 155 7.71 4.19 0.29
N THR A 156 7.46 5.49 0.28
CA THR A 156 7.85 6.42 -0.79
C THR A 156 8.63 7.58 -0.22
N GLU A 157 9.11 8.50 -1.06
CA GLU A 157 9.78 9.72 -0.57
C GLU A 157 8.89 10.51 0.42
N ASN A 158 7.57 10.45 0.28
CA ASN A 158 6.63 11.28 1.03
C ASN A 158 5.73 10.52 2.00
N VAL A 159 5.68 9.19 1.94
CA VAL A 159 4.72 8.40 2.71
C VAL A 159 5.33 7.08 3.19
N ASP A 160 5.14 6.80 4.47
CA ASP A 160 5.37 5.49 5.07
C ASP A 160 4.03 4.90 5.52
N LEU A 161 3.66 3.74 5.00
CA LEU A 161 2.46 2.98 5.36
C LEU A 161 2.87 1.62 5.92
N GLU A 162 2.57 1.38 7.19
CA GLU A 162 2.83 0.11 7.85
C GLU A 162 1.51 -0.53 8.31
N VAL A 163 1.31 -1.80 7.98
CA VAL A 163 0.20 -2.63 8.46
C VAL A 163 0.77 -3.81 9.22
N GLU A 164 0.77 -3.72 10.55
CA GLU A 164 1.24 -4.81 11.43
C GLU A 164 0.16 -5.16 12.48
N ASP A 165 -0.07 -6.46 12.67
CA ASP A 165 -0.88 -6.98 13.79
C ASP A 165 -2.28 -6.35 13.93
N GLY A 166 -2.86 -5.92 12.80
CA GLY A 166 -4.19 -5.29 12.75
C GLY A 166 -4.22 -3.83 13.16
N THR A 167 -3.06 -3.17 13.14
CA THR A 167 -2.91 -1.71 13.21
C THR A 167 -2.46 -1.23 11.85
N VAL A 168 -2.91 -0.04 11.45
CA VAL A 168 -2.39 0.69 10.31
C VAL A 168 -1.72 1.93 10.85
N GLU A 169 -0.46 2.13 10.52
CA GLU A 169 0.31 3.33 10.80
C GLU A 169 0.60 4.01 9.46
N LEU A 170 0.28 5.29 9.36
CA LEU A 170 0.50 6.10 8.16
C LEU A 170 1.28 7.35 8.55
N GLU A 171 2.51 7.48 8.09
CA GLU A 171 3.31 8.67 8.27
C GLU A 171 3.45 9.38 6.92
N THR A 172 2.82 10.55 6.79
CA THR A 172 3.05 11.41 5.63
C THR A 172 4.13 12.41 5.99
N GLU A 173 5.10 12.70 5.12
CA GLU A 173 5.96 13.85 5.31
C GLU A 173 5.11 15.12 5.31
N SER A 174 5.22 15.93 6.37
CA SER A 174 4.56 17.23 6.37
C SER A 174 5.36 18.05 5.39
N THR A 175 4.72 18.52 4.32
CA THR A 175 5.19 19.76 3.73
C THR A 175 5.16 20.78 4.86
N ASP A 176 6.33 21.06 5.44
CA ASP A 176 6.54 22.27 6.21
C ASP A 176 6.09 23.37 5.26
N LEU A 177 4.86 23.84 5.43
CA LEU A 177 4.50 25.19 5.06
C LEU A 177 5.46 26.03 5.91
N GLU A 178 6.67 26.24 5.38
CA GLU A 178 7.52 27.34 5.78
C GLU A 178 6.67 28.58 5.51
N GLU A 179 5.89 28.95 6.52
CA GLU A 179 5.13 30.17 6.61
C GLU A 179 6.19 31.26 6.55
N GLU A 180 6.49 31.74 5.33
CA GLU A 180 7.28 32.94 5.10
C GLU A 180 6.56 34.09 5.84
N LEU A 181 7.00 34.35 7.08
CA LEU A 181 6.64 35.52 7.88
C LEU A 181 7.63 36.67 7.68
#